data_AF-A0AAX4J0R9-F1
#
_entry.id   AF-A0AAX4J0R9-F1
#
_cell.length_a   1.000
_cell.length_b   1.000
_cell.length_c   1.000
_cell.angle_alpha   90.00
_cell.angle_beta   90.00
_cell.angle_gamma   90.00
#
_symmetry.space_group_name_H-M   'P 1'
#
loop_
_entity.id
_entity.type
_entity.pdbx_description
1 polymer ?
#
loop_
_entity_poly.entity_id
_entity_poly.type
_entity_poly.pdbx_seq_one_letter_code
_entity_poly.pdbx_strand_id
1 'polypeptide(L)'
;MCCCMYCHLHPSFPPLRWVNIRDLGSVPGSAICSESIYRCGALEVATEDPEAIEWLATKVKPIFDIRSPRERKHHPAPKVKVVANS
;
A
#
# COMPACT_ATOMS: atom_id res chain seq x y z
N MET A 1 -20.61 -17.07 -0.81
CA MET A 1 -21.23 -15.77 -1.11
C MET A 1 -20.11 -14.76 -1.26
N CYS A 2 -19.80 -14.35 -2.50
CA CYS A 2 -18.79 -13.31 -2.73
C CYS A 2 -19.38 -11.96 -2.31
N CYS A 3 -18.69 -11.27 -1.41
CA CYS A 3 -18.96 -9.86 -1.14
C CYS A 3 -18.65 -9.05 -2.40
N CYS A 4 -19.62 -8.27 -2.84
CA CYS A 4 -19.52 -7.17 -3.80
C CYS A 4 -19.87 -7.47 -5.26
N MET A 5 -21.16 -7.31 -5.56
CA MET A 5 -21.71 -7.14 -6.91
C MET A 5 -21.60 -5.68 -7.43
N TYR A 6 -20.93 -4.79 -6.68
CA TYR A 6 -20.98 -3.33 -6.91
C TYR A 6 -19.61 -2.61 -6.81
N CYS A 7 -18.49 -3.33 -6.78
CA CYS A 7 -17.17 -2.71 -6.64
C CYS A 7 -16.50 -2.51 -8.02
N HIS A 8 -17.10 -1.71 -8.91
CA HIS A 8 -16.47 -1.28 -10.17
C HIS A 8 -15.68 0.04 -10.05
N LEU A 9 -15.52 0.58 -8.84
CA LEU A 9 -14.58 1.66 -8.61
C LEU A 9 -13.18 1.06 -8.62
N HIS A 10 -12.44 1.32 -9.70
CA HIS A 10 -10.99 1.17 -9.70
C HIS A 10 -10.46 1.89 -8.45
N PRO A 11 -9.63 1.25 -7.62
CA PRO A 11 -9.00 1.94 -6.49
C PRO A 11 -8.31 3.19 -7.03
N SER A 12 -8.67 4.35 -6.48
CA SER A 12 -8.02 5.62 -6.78
C SER A 12 -6.63 5.60 -6.16
N PHE A 13 -5.71 4.94 -6.86
CA PHE A 13 -4.30 5.19 -6.62
C PHE A 13 -4.01 6.58 -7.19
N PRO A 14 -3.42 7.49 -6.41
CA PRO A 14 -2.73 8.61 -7.01
C PRO A 14 -1.65 8.07 -7.96
N PRO A 15 -1.12 8.86 -8.89
CA PRO A 15 -0.01 8.45 -9.76
C PRO A 15 1.31 8.33 -8.95
N LEU A 16 1.28 7.52 -7.90
CA LEU A 16 2.36 7.26 -6.99
C LEU A 16 3.41 6.43 -7.73
N ARG A 17 4.68 6.84 -7.64
CA ARG A 17 5.82 6.19 -8.30
C ARG A 17 6.20 4.84 -7.67
N TRP A 18 5.25 4.13 -7.07
CA TRP A 18 5.51 2.95 -6.26
C TRP A 18 5.63 1.72 -7.14
N VAL A 19 6.64 0.92 -6.83
CA VAL A 19 6.89 -0.31 -7.58
C VAL A 19 5.81 -1.33 -7.25
N ASN A 20 5.01 -1.71 -8.25
CA ASN A 20 4.05 -2.82 -8.18
C ASN A 20 3.04 -2.71 -7.02
N ILE A 21 2.51 -1.51 -6.75
CA ILE A 21 1.39 -1.33 -5.83
C ILE A 21 0.09 -1.90 -6.41
N ARG A 22 -0.67 -2.66 -5.61
CA ARG A 22 -2.00 -3.17 -5.94
C ARG A 22 -2.87 -3.31 -4.69
N ASP A 23 -4.18 -3.05 -4.84
CA ASP A 23 -5.21 -3.44 -3.88
C ASP A 23 -5.62 -4.88 -4.20
N LEU A 24 -5.45 -5.79 -3.24
CA LEU A 24 -5.76 -7.20 -3.42
C LEU A 24 -7.26 -7.47 -3.57
N GLY A 25 -8.11 -6.61 -3.02
CA GLY A 25 -9.56 -6.73 -3.18
C GLY A 25 -10.06 -6.28 -4.55
N SER A 26 -9.32 -5.41 -5.24
CA SER A 26 -9.64 -4.96 -6.60
C SER A 26 -9.32 -5.99 -7.70
N VAL A 27 -8.65 -7.10 -7.35
CA VAL A 27 -8.30 -8.15 -8.32
C VAL A 27 -9.56 -8.92 -8.72
N PRO A 28 -9.84 -9.13 -10.03
CA PRO A 28 -11.01 -9.89 -10.48
C PRO A 28 -11.06 -11.29 -9.84
N GLY A 29 -12.21 -11.62 -9.24
CA GLY A 29 -12.41 -12.90 -8.53
C GLY A 29 -11.81 -12.96 -7.12
N SER A 30 -11.29 -11.85 -6.59
CA SER A 30 -10.80 -11.79 -5.22
C SER A 30 -11.91 -12.04 -4.20
N ALA A 31 -11.59 -12.82 -3.18
CA ALA A 31 -12.45 -13.00 -2.01
C ALA A 31 -12.23 -11.90 -0.95
N ILE A 32 -11.24 -11.03 -1.16
CA ILE A 32 -10.90 -9.92 -0.25
C ILE A 32 -11.74 -8.71 -0.64
N CYS A 33 -12.27 -7.97 0.35
CA CYS A 33 -12.93 -6.71 0.09
C CYS A 33 -11.93 -5.67 -0.45
N SER A 34 -12.35 -4.86 -1.42
CA SER A 34 -11.55 -3.73 -1.92
C SER A 34 -11.12 -2.78 -0.79
N GLU A 35 -10.01 -2.09 -1.02
CA GLU A 35 -9.37 -1.14 -0.12
C GLU A 35 -8.96 -1.72 1.26
N SER A 36 -8.99 -3.03 1.43
CA SER A 36 -8.70 -3.68 2.72
C SER A 36 -7.24 -4.07 2.88
N ILE A 37 -6.60 -4.57 1.81
CA ILE A 37 -5.22 -5.04 1.84
C ILE A 37 -4.51 -4.61 0.57
N TYR A 38 -3.37 -3.94 0.75
CA TYR A 38 -2.49 -3.52 -0.32
C TYR A 38 -1.20 -4.32 -0.28
N ARG A 39 -0.64 -4.58 -1.46
CA ARG A 39 0.76 -5.02 -1.61
C ARG A 39 1.54 -3.98 -2.41
N CYS A 40 2.83 -3.85 -2.13
CA CYS A 40 3.76 -3.10 -2.96
C CYS A 40 5.14 -3.76 -2.92
N GLY A 41 6.02 -3.35 -3.83
CA GLY A 41 7.45 -3.68 -3.78
C GLY A 41 8.17 -2.81 -2.76
N ALA A 42 9.23 -2.12 -3.19
CA ALA A 42 9.95 -1.20 -2.32
C ALA A 42 9.16 0.09 -2.08
N LEU A 43 9.02 0.48 -0.82
CA LEU A 43 8.31 1.70 -0.40
C LEU A 43 9.23 2.92 -0.29
N GLU A 44 10.55 2.75 -0.42
CA GLU A 44 11.54 3.83 -0.25
C GLU A 44 11.28 5.05 -1.14
N VAL A 45 10.81 4.81 -2.37
CA VAL A 45 10.50 5.84 -3.37
C VAL A 45 9.37 6.77 -2.94
N ALA A 46 8.52 6.32 -2.00
CA ALA A 46 7.47 7.16 -1.42
C ALA A 46 8.04 8.29 -0.53
N THR A 47 9.28 8.16 -0.07
CA THR A 47 9.92 9.17 0.80
C THR A 47 10.09 10.52 0.11
N GLU A 48 10.20 10.52 -1.22
CA GLU A 48 10.41 11.72 -2.05
C GLU A 48 9.10 12.30 -2.59
N ASP A 49 7.96 11.69 -2.28
CA ASP A 49 6.66 11.99 -2.86
C ASP A 49 5.65 12.40 -1.75
N PRO A 50 5.36 13.71 -1.59
CA PRO A 50 4.43 14.17 -0.56
C PRO A 50 3.01 13.58 -0.69
N GLU A 51 2.54 13.36 -1.93
CA GLU A 51 1.22 12.77 -2.20
C GLU A 51 1.20 11.30 -1.76
N ALA A 52 2.30 10.59 -1.97
CA ALA A 52 2.51 9.24 -1.45
C ALA A 52 2.43 9.19 0.08
N ILE A 53 3.09 10.11 0.77
CA ILE A 53 3.11 10.18 2.23
C ILE A 53 1.71 10.48 2.79
N GLU A 54 0.99 11.41 2.18
CA GLU A 54 -0.38 11.74 2.57
C GLU A 54 -1.32 10.57 2.34
N TRP A 55 -1.20 9.88 1.19
CA TRP A 55 -1.99 8.69 0.91
C TRP A 55 -1.70 7.58 1.94
N LEU A 56 -0.43 7.32 2.28
CA LEU A 56 -0.08 6.34 3.33
C LEU A 56 -0.71 6.72 4.67
N ALA A 57 -0.63 7.99 5.05
CA ALA A 57 -1.17 8.47 6.33
C ALA A 57 -2.70 8.34 6.42
N THR A 58 -3.41 8.38 5.29
CA THR A 58 -4.88 8.38 5.24
C THR A 58 -5.48 7.00 4.98
N LYS A 59 -4.83 6.18 4.14
CA LYS A 59 -5.37 4.89 3.66
C LYS A 59 -4.77 3.68 4.36
N VAL A 60 -3.57 3.78 4.93
CA VAL A 60 -2.85 2.64 5.51
C VAL A 60 -2.78 2.77 7.03
N LYS A 61 -3.04 1.67 7.75
CA LYS A 61 -3.00 1.63 9.22
C LYS A 61 -1.71 0.96 9.72
N PRO A 62 -1.46 -0.34 9.47
CA PRO A 62 -0.14 -0.91 9.60
C PRO A 62 0.55 -1.14 8.24
N ILE A 63 1.87 -1.00 8.22
CA ILE A 63 2.78 -1.54 7.22
C ILE A 63 3.48 -2.74 7.85
N PHE A 64 3.58 -3.84 7.08
CA PHE A 64 4.37 -5.01 7.44
C PHE A 64 5.58 -5.09 6.51
N ASP A 65 6.76 -4.74 7.00
CA ASP A 65 7.98 -4.72 6.20
C ASP A 65 8.71 -6.06 6.31
N ILE A 66 8.42 -6.96 5.36
CA ILE A 66 8.95 -8.32 5.31
C ILE A 66 10.41 -8.41 4.85
N ARG A 67 11.08 -7.28 4.58
CA ARG A 67 12.47 -7.26 4.10
C ARG A 67 13.45 -7.61 5.21
N SER A 68 14.60 -8.17 4.82
CA SER A 68 15.66 -8.46 5.79
C SER A 68 16.17 -7.19 6.47
N PRO A 69 16.74 -7.26 7.69
CA PRO A 69 17.33 -6.10 8.35
C PRO A 69 18.39 -5.38 7.50
N ARG A 70 19.15 -6.13 6.68
CA ARG A 70 20.13 -5.57 5.75
C ARG A 70 19.47 -4.69 4.69
N GLU A 71 18.41 -5.18 4.06
CA GLU A 71 17.66 -4.41 3.05
C GLU A 71 17.04 -3.15 3.67
N ARG A 72 16.43 -3.26 4.86
CA ARG A 72 15.84 -2.11 5.56
C ARG A 72 16.86 -1.03 5.91
N LYS A 73 18.11 -1.41 6.18
CA LYS A 73 19.20 -0.48 6.46
C LYS A 73 19.66 0.30 5.23
N HIS A 74 19.72 -0.35 4.07
CA HIS A 74 20.17 0.27 2.82
C HIS A 74 19.06 1.01 2.08
N HIS A 75 17.81 0.59 2.28
CA HIS A 75 16.61 1.05 1.58
C HIS A 75 15.50 1.37 2.61
N PRO A 76 15.65 2.43 3.43
CA PRO A 76 14.72 2.70 4.51
C PRO A 76 13.31 3.01 3.99
N ALA A 77 12.29 2.48 4.67
CA ALA A 77 10.90 2.87 4.42
C ALA A 77 10.67 4.33 4.89
N PRO A 78 9.71 5.05 4.28
CA PRO A 78 9.34 6.39 4.71
C PRO A 78 8.85 6.39 6.16
N LYS A 79 9.19 7.45 6.90
CA LYS A 79 8.66 7.67 8.25
C LYS A 79 7.32 8.40 8.17
N VAL A 80 6.23 7.65 8.29
CA VAL A 80 4.87 8.22 8.33
C VAL A 80 4.37 8.19 9.77
N LYS A 81 4.13 9.37 10.38
CA LYS A 81 3.88 9.50 11.84
C LYS A 81 2.73 8.63 12.38
N VAL A 82 1.71 8.39 11.56
CA VAL A 82 0.47 7.71 11.97
C VAL A 82 0.43 6.23 11.56
N VAL A 83 1.44 5.76 10.83
CA VAL A 83 1.47 4.40 10.29
C VAL A 83 2.53 3.60 11.03
N ALA A 84 2.10 2.56 11.73
CA ALA A 84 3.02 1.64 12.37
C ALA A 84 3.71 0.79 11.30
N ASN A 85 5.03 0.62 11.39
CA ASN A 85 5.78 -0.30 10.55
C ASN A 85 6.38 -1.40 11.44
N SER A 86 5.89 -2.63 11.27
CA SER A 86 6.31 -3.83 12.03
C SER A 86 7.18 -4.75 11.17
#